data_AF-A0A833HLF7-F1
#
_entry.id   AF-A0A833HLF7-F1
#
_cell.length_a   1.000
_cell.length_b   1.000
_cell.length_c   1.000
_cell.angle_alpha   90.00
_cell.angle_beta   90.00
_cell.angle_gamma   90.00
#
_symmetry.space_group_name_H-M   'P 1'
#
loop_
_entity.id
_entity.type
_entity.pdbx_description
1 polymer ?
#
loop_
_entity_poly.entity_id
_entity_poly.type
_entity_poly.pdbx_seq_one_letter_code
_entity_poly.pdbx_strand_id
1 'polypeptide(L)'
;MNTVKSLVLAIAIYLCLIVIVYFLIISITSLRVKNEEDAISSFSNYQRFLEPNEAINLDDPPFYQDPLPETLYPIRTVIEEGIEIPIFYIYNDDYWKRQAYKSYWHSSYHRWSYAPNRIHYAMHRIFATYPTASIYYDFIHDLGIADVSISFKDYPKDDPYSQIEVAIMQSEIHNIYSYENQIVIVSSPKPTGLKVVTIPVEYIKPFASDKSILIQLATRVDDEIDYCTIKLIAEGKSE
;
A
#
# COMPACT_ATOMS: atom_id res chain seq x y z
N MET A 1 28.28 -77.08 -26.13
CA MET A 1 28.04 -75.86 -26.94
C MET A 1 26.79 -75.08 -26.49
N ASN A 2 25.70 -75.74 -26.05
CA ASN A 2 24.47 -75.05 -25.63
C ASN A 2 24.58 -74.31 -24.28
N THR A 3 25.34 -74.83 -23.32
CA THR A 3 25.57 -74.22 -22.00
C THR A 3 26.32 -72.89 -22.07
N VAL A 4 27.35 -72.80 -22.92
CA VAL A 4 28.13 -71.56 -23.11
C VAL A 4 27.27 -70.46 -23.75
N LYS A 5 26.43 -70.81 -24.74
CA LYS A 5 25.48 -69.86 -25.36
C LYS A 5 24.45 -69.34 -24.36
N SER A 6 23.93 -70.22 -23.49
CA SER A 6 22.98 -69.83 -22.44
C SER A 6 23.60 -68.89 -21.40
N LEU A 7 24.86 -69.10 -21.04
CA LEU A 7 25.59 -68.23 -20.10
C LEU A 7 25.85 -66.84 -20.69
N VAL A 8 26.31 -66.77 -21.94
CA VAL A 8 26.54 -65.51 -22.65
C VAL A 8 25.25 -64.70 -22.79
N LEU A 9 24.13 -65.36 -23.11
CA LEU A 9 22.82 -64.73 -23.19
C LEU A 9 22.37 -64.17 -21.83
N ALA A 10 22.56 -64.94 -20.74
CA ALA A 10 22.23 -64.48 -19.39
C ALA A 10 23.04 -63.26 -18.96
N ILE A 11 24.35 -63.22 -19.27
CA ILE A 11 25.21 -62.07 -19.02
C ILE A 11 24.77 -60.85 -19.83
N ALA A 12 24.43 -61.04 -21.11
CA ALA A 12 23.96 -59.96 -21.97
C ALA A 12 22.63 -59.36 -21.47
N ILE A 13 21.69 -60.20 -21.02
CA ILE A 13 20.42 -59.75 -20.40
C ILE A 13 20.69 -58.99 -19.10
N TYR A 14 21.57 -59.51 -18.24
CA TYR A 14 21.91 -58.86 -16.97
C TYR A 14 22.54 -57.47 -17.18
N LEU A 15 23.49 -57.35 -18.13
CA LEU A 15 24.08 -56.07 -18.50
C LEU A 15 23.03 -55.11 -19.08
N CYS A 16 22.12 -55.60 -19.93
CA CYS A 16 21.03 -54.79 -20.48
C CYS A 16 20.11 -54.25 -19.37
N LEU A 17 19.77 -55.08 -18.38
CA LEU A 17 18.97 -54.66 -17.22
C LEU A 17 19.68 -53.58 -16.39
N ILE A 18 20.99 -53.70 -16.17
CA ILE A 18 21.78 -52.66 -15.47
C ILE A 18 21.71 -51.34 -16.23
N VAL A 19 21.89 -51.38 -17.56
CA VAL A 19 21.82 -50.17 -18.38
C VAL A 19 20.43 -49.52 -18.31
N ILE A 20 19.36 -50.31 -18.39
CA ILE A 20 17.97 -49.81 -18.27
C ILE A 20 17.73 -49.17 -16.90
N VAL A 21 18.15 -49.83 -15.81
CA VAL A 21 18.02 -49.29 -14.45
C VAL A 21 18.83 -47.99 -14.31
N TYR A 22 20.03 -47.93 -14.85
CA TYR A 22 20.84 -46.72 -14.85
C TYR A 22 20.18 -45.57 -15.59
N PHE A 23 19.61 -45.81 -16.78
CA PHE A 23 18.83 -44.80 -17.51
C PHE A 23 17.59 -44.35 -16.74
N LEU A 24 16.85 -45.26 -16.11
CA LEU A 24 15.70 -44.92 -15.26
C LEU A 24 16.11 -44.04 -14.09
N ILE A 25 17.21 -44.36 -13.41
CA ILE A 25 17.73 -43.54 -12.30
C ILE A 25 18.07 -42.13 -12.81
N ILE A 26 18.78 -42.00 -13.94
CA ILE A 26 19.11 -40.70 -14.53
C ILE A 26 17.85 -39.91 -14.91
N SER A 27 16.85 -40.55 -15.50
CA SER A 27 15.60 -39.87 -15.88
C SER A 27 14.80 -39.41 -14.66
N ILE A 28 14.77 -40.20 -13.58
CA ILE A 28 14.10 -39.82 -12.34
C ILE A 28 14.85 -38.67 -11.67
N THR A 29 16.19 -38.71 -11.62
CA THR A 29 16.97 -37.62 -11.01
C THR A 29 16.87 -36.34 -11.83
N SER A 30 16.90 -36.40 -13.16
CA SER A 30 16.76 -35.19 -13.99
C SER A 30 15.38 -34.55 -13.86
N LEU A 31 14.32 -35.37 -13.81
CA LEU A 31 12.96 -34.88 -13.56
C LEU A 31 12.84 -34.22 -12.19
N ARG A 32 13.46 -34.82 -11.16
CA ARG A 32 13.48 -34.26 -9.81
C ARG A 32 14.23 -32.92 -9.75
N VAL A 33 15.41 -32.83 -10.35
CA VAL A 33 16.20 -31.58 -10.40
C VAL A 33 15.41 -30.49 -11.10
N LYS A 34 14.78 -30.80 -12.25
CA LYS A 34 13.94 -29.84 -12.95
C LYS A 34 12.77 -29.32 -12.09
N ASN A 35 12.08 -30.23 -11.39
CA ASN A 35 10.98 -29.84 -10.49
C ASN A 35 11.47 -28.96 -9.33
N GLU A 36 12.66 -29.23 -8.79
CA GLU A 36 13.28 -28.40 -7.74
C GLU A 36 13.66 -27.02 -8.28
N GLU A 37 14.25 -26.93 -9.47
CA GLU A 37 14.57 -25.66 -10.14
C GLU A 37 13.32 -24.82 -10.44
N ASP A 38 12.26 -25.45 -10.96
CA ASP A 38 10.98 -24.80 -11.23
C ASP A 38 10.34 -24.27 -9.93
N ALA A 39 10.43 -25.04 -8.82
CA ALA A 39 9.93 -24.61 -7.51
C ALA A 39 10.74 -23.44 -6.92
N ILE A 40 12.07 -23.47 -7.02
CA ILE A 40 12.96 -22.39 -6.57
C ILE A 40 12.70 -21.12 -7.37
N SER A 41 12.59 -21.24 -8.70
CA SER A 41 12.27 -20.11 -9.59
C SER A 41 10.91 -19.51 -9.27
N SER A 42 9.90 -20.35 -9.04
CA SER A 42 8.57 -19.89 -8.63
C SER A 42 8.61 -19.15 -7.29
N PHE A 43 9.32 -19.69 -6.30
CA PHE A 43 9.47 -19.06 -4.98
C PHE A 43 10.24 -17.74 -5.05
N SER A 44 11.33 -17.66 -5.81
CA SER A 44 12.09 -16.42 -5.99
C SER A 44 11.26 -15.32 -6.68
N ASN A 45 10.52 -15.69 -7.72
CA ASN A 45 9.58 -14.78 -8.37
C ASN A 45 8.43 -14.36 -7.45
N TYR A 46 8.11 -15.16 -6.45
CA TYR A 46 7.08 -14.89 -5.48
C TYR A 46 7.58 -13.91 -4.39
N GLN A 47 8.80 -14.13 -3.89
CA GLN A 47 9.45 -13.33 -2.86
C GLN A 47 9.62 -11.86 -3.24
N ARG A 48 9.94 -11.56 -4.51
CA ARG A 48 10.11 -10.18 -5.00
C ARG A 48 8.86 -9.28 -4.84
N PHE A 49 7.68 -9.88 -4.67
CA PHE A 49 6.42 -9.15 -4.45
C PHE A 49 6.11 -8.94 -2.96
N LEU A 50 6.88 -9.55 -2.07
CA LEU A 50 6.71 -9.45 -0.63
C LEU A 50 7.72 -8.50 0.01
N GLU A 51 8.97 -8.51 -0.45
CA GLU A 51 10.06 -7.80 0.21
C GLU A 51 11.20 -7.51 -0.79
N PRO A 52 12.17 -6.65 -0.44
CA PRO A 52 13.37 -6.47 -1.23
C PRO A 52 14.10 -7.79 -1.49
N ASN A 53 14.69 -7.94 -2.67
CA ASN A 53 15.43 -9.16 -3.04
C ASN A 53 16.70 -9.39 -2.22
N GLU A 54 17.20 -8.34 -1.54
CA GLU A 54 18.38 -8.37 -0.69
C GLU A 54 18.06 -7.72 0.66
N ALA A 55 18.77 -8.13 1.72
CA ALA A 55 18.62 -7.51 3.04
C ALA A 55 19.18 -6.08 3.02
N ILE A 56 18.29 -5.10 2.95
CA ILE A 56 18.60 -3.68 2.89
C ILE A 56 17.85 -2.91 3.98
N ASN A 57 18.40 -1.78 4.38
CA ASN A 57 17.66 -0.80 5.17
C ASN A 57 16.83 0.06 4.20
N LEU A 58 15.54 0.24 4.52
CA LEU A 58 14.64 1.13 3.81
C LEU A 58 14.26 2.27 4.74
N ASP A 59 14.32 3.49 4.23
CA ASP A 59 13.71 4.64 4.90
C ASP A 59 12.18 4.55 4.74
N ASP A 60 11.47 5.20 5.67
CA ASP A 60 10.03 5.36 5.60
C ASP A 60 9.69 6.76 5.04
N PRO A 61 8.82 6.86 4.02
CA PRO A 61 8.15 5.78 3.28
C PRO A 61 9.09 4.96 2.38
N PRO A 62 8.75 3.70 2.07
CA PRO A 62 9.50 2.87 1.11
C PRO A 62 9.18 3.20 -0.36
N PHE A 63 8.53 4.34 -0.62
CA PHE A 63 8.11 4.82 -1.93
C PHE A 63 8.21 6.33 -2.00
N TYR A 64 8.09 6.90 -3.20
CA TYR A 64 8.14 8.35 -3.37
C TYR A 64 6.99 9.04 -2.64
N GLN A 65 7.33 10.04 -1.82
CA GLN A 65 6.37 11.00 -1.27
C GLN A 65 6.63 12.38 -1.88
N ASP A 66 5.55 13.13 -2.07
CA ASP A 66 5.65 14.52 -2.47
C ASP A 66 6.44 15.31 -1.40
N PRO A 67 7.35 16.21 -1.80
CA PRO A 67 8.14 16.98 -0.86
C PRO A 67 7.24 17.90 -0.02
N LEU A 68 7.70 18.25 1.17
CA LEU A 68 7.06 19.27 1.99
C LEU A 68 7.03 20.63 1.26
N PRO A 69 6.03 21.48 1.52
CA PRO A 69 6.05 22.87 1.08
C PRO A 69 7.32 23.59 1.57
N GLU A 70 7.85 24.50 0.76
CA GLU A 70 9.06 25.27 1.11
C GLU A 70 8.89 26.11 2.39
N THR A 71 7.68 26.60 2.63
CA THR A 71 7.33 27.40 3.80
C THR A 71 6.44 26.56 4.70
N LEU A 72 6.90 26.36 5.94
CA LEU A 72 6.15 25.67 6.99
C LEU A 72 5.83 26.65 8.12
N TYR A 73 4.54 26.82 8.38
CA TYR A 73 3.99 27.56 9.49
C TYR A 73 3.79 26.64 10.69
N PRO A 74 4.00 27.12 11.93
CA PRO A 74 3.62 26.38 13.12
C PRO A 74 2.13 26.01 13.11
N ILE A 75 1.78 24.83 13.62
CA ILE A 75 0.39 24.34 13.71
C ILE A 75 -0.53 25.40 14.34
N ARG A 76 -0.07 26.04 15.42
CA ARG A 76 -0.80 27.13 16.09
C ARG A 76 -1.13 28.28 15.15
N THR A 77 -0.19 28.70 14.30
CA THR A 77 -0.40 29.78 13.32
C THR A 77 -1.47 29.38 12.31
N VAL A 78 -1.45 28.14 11.82
CA VAL A 78 -2.48 27.64 10.90
C VAL A 78 -3.87 27.63 11.57
N ILE A 79 -3.95 27.30 12.86
CA ILE A 79 -5.22 27.31 13.61
C ILE A 79 -5.72 28.74 13.89
N GLU A 80 -4.83 29.66 14.26
CA GLU A 80 -5.21 31.03 14.68
C GLU A 80 -5.46 31.97 13.48
N GLU A 81 -4.70 31.82 12.38
CA GLU A 81 -4.77 32.68 11.20
C GLU A 81 -5.44 32.02 9.99
N GLY A 82 -5.60 30.69 10.02
CA GLY A 82 -6.22 29.92 8.95
C GLY A 82 -7.72 30.09 8.83
N ILE A 83 -8.24 29.61 7.71
CA ILE A 83 -9.67 29.52 7.44
C ILE A 83 -10.17 28.17 7.97
N GLU A 84 -11.18 28.18 8.83
CA GLU A 84 -11.86 26.96 9.24
C GLU A 84 -12.66 26.36 8.08
N ILE A 85 -12.38 25.10 7.77
CA ILE A 85 -13.06 24.33 6.73
C ILE A 85 -14.19 23.51 7.37
N PRO A 86 -15.43 23.56 6.84
CA PRO A 86 -16.50 22.70 7.31
C PRO A 86 -16.14 21.21 7.13
N ILE A 87 -16.47 20.39 8.13
CA ILE A 87 -16.18 18.95 8.08
C ILE A 87 -17.26 18.22 7.27
N PHE A 88 -16.87 17.66 6.13
CA PHE A 88 -17.74 16.84 5.29
C PHE A 88 -17.38 15.36 5.40
N TYR A 89 -18.08 14.63 6.26
CA TYR A 89 -17.87 13.18 6.40
C TYR A 89 -18.46 12.41 5.21
N ILE A 90 -17.61 11.71 4.47
CA ILE A 90 -18.04 10.66 3.52
C ILE A 90 -18.19 9.31 4.23
N TYR A 91 -17.45 9.12 5.33
CA TYR A 91 -17.61 7.97 6.23
C TYR A 91 -17.23 8.35 7.66
N ASN A 92 -17.98 7.82 8.63
CA ASN A 92 -17.77 8.12 10.05
C ASN A 92 -18.22 6.93 10.91
N ASP A 93 -17.26 6.12 11.36
CA ASP A 93 -17.50 5.03 12.31
C ASP A 93 -16.50 5.15 13.47
N ASP A 94 -16.99 5.32 14.69
CA ASP A 94 -16.19 5.38 15.92
C ASP A 94 -15.68 4.00 16.39
N TYR A 95 -16.34 2.93 15.96
CA TYR A 95 -16.11 1.58 16.43
C TYR A 95 -15.31 0.74 15.45
N TRP A 96 -14.99 1.27 14.27
CA TRP A 96 -14.15 0.59 13.29
C TRP A 96 -12.81 0.21 13.91
N LYS A 97 -12.45 -1.06 13.76
CA LYS A 97 -11.18 -1.61 14.25
C LYS A 97 -10.25 -1.82 13.07
N ARG A 98 -9.09 -1.16 13.13
CA ARG A 98 -8.02 -1.38 12.17
C ARG A 98 -7.60 -2.84 12.20
N GLN A 99 -7.72 -3.51 11.06
CA GLN A 99 -7.24 -4.88 10.92
C GLN A 99 -5.74 -4.87 10.65
N ALA A 100 -5.01 -5.74 11.35
CA ALA A 100 -3.57 -5.93 11.11
C ALA A 100 -3.30 -6.62 9.76
N TYR A 101 -4.30 -7.29 9.19
CA TYR A 101 -4.17 -8.03 7.95
C TYR A 101 -5.49 -8.09 7.18
N LYS A 102 -5.42 -7.99 5.86
CA LYS A 102 -6.51 -8.22 4.92
C LYS A 102 -6.15 -9.35 3.98
N SER A 103 -7.13 -10.18 3.62
CA SER A 103 -6.91 -11.32 2.72
C SER A 103 -6.36 -10.90 1.34
N TYR A 104 -6.72 -9.71 0.85
CA TYR A 104 -6.20 -9.18 -0.40
C TYR A 104 -4.77 -8.60 -0.31
N TRP A 105 -4.18 -8.53 0.88
CA TRP A 105 -2.72 -8.34 1.06
C TRP A 105 -1.96 -9.65 0.98
N HIS A 106 -2.67 -10.77 0.84
CA HIS A 106 -2.04 -12.05 0.65
C HIS A 106 -1.21 -12.08 -0.61
N SER A 107 -0.18 -12.90 -0.49
CA SER A 107 0.82 -13.16 -1.48
C SER A 107 0.28 -13.39 -2.89
N SER A 108 -0.81 -14.15 -2.98
CA SER A 108 -1.51 -14.49 -4.22
C SER A 108 -2.09 -13.30 -5.00
N TYR A 109 -2.23 -12.13 -4.36
CA TYR A 109 -2.76 -10.93 -5.01
C TYR A 109 -1.68 -10.01 -5.58
N HIS A 110 -0.42 -10.18 -5.15
CA HIS A 110 0.80 -9.47 -5.60
C HIS A 110 0.81 -7.94 -5.42
N ARG A 111 -0.22 -7.23 -5.87
CA ARG A 111 -0.29 -5.76 -5.96
C ARG A 111 -0.14 -5.05 -4.60
N TRP A 112 -0.71 -5.63 -3.55
CA TRP A 112 -0.71 -5.04 -2.20
C TRP A 112 0.00 -5.92 -1.16
N SER A 113 0.79 -6.89 -1.61
CA SER A 113 1.46 -7.86 -0.72
C SER A 113 2.83 -7.39 -0.23
N TYR A 114 3.35 -6.28 -0.77
CA TYR A 114 4.67 -5.78 -0.42
C TYR A 114 4.71 -5.31 1.04
N ALA A 115 5.44 -6.05 1.87
CA ALA A 115 5.48 -5.89 3.32
C ALA A 115 5.98 -4.52 3.79
N PRO A 116 7.02 -3.91 3.19
CA PRO A 116 7.42 -2.55 3.57
C PRO A 116 6.28 -1.53 3.44
N ASN A 117 5.47 -1.61 2.38
CA ASN A 117 4.29 -0.75 2.25
C ASN A 117 3.28 -1.03 3.37
N ARG A 118 3.05 -2.30 3.74
CA ARG A 118 2.12 -2.65 4.84
C ARG A 118 2.58 -2.06 6.16
N ILE A 119 3.89 -2.08 6.42
CA ILE A 119 4.50 -1.50 7.62
C ILE A 119 4.30 0.01 7.63
N HIS A 120 4.64 0.70 6.54
CA HIS A 120 4.40 2.14 6.38
C HIS A 120 2.94 2.49 6.71
N TYR A 121 1.98 1.90 6.00
CA TYR A 121 0.58 2.20 6.26
C TYR A 121 0.20 1.92 7.72
N ALA A 122 0.69 0.84 8.33
CA ALA A 122 0.40 0.51 9.73
C ALA A 122 0.93 1.54 10.76
N MET A 123 2.02 2.25 10.45
CA MET A 123 2.61 3.27 11.33
C MET A 123 1.84 4.60 11.29
N HIS A 124 1.21 4.91 10.16
CA HIS A 124 0.50 6.16 9.94
C HIS A 124 -1.01 6.07 10.20
N ARG A 125 -1.62 7.22 10.45
CA ARG A 125 -3.02 7.44 10.83
C ARG A 125 -3.74 8.43 9.92
N ILE A 126 -3.02 9.23 9.14
CA ILE A 126 -3.62 10.16 8.18
C ILE A 126 -3.09 9.87 6.77
N PHE A 127 -4.01 9.83 5.82
CA PHE A 127 -3.69 9.59 4.42
C PHE A 127 -4.62 10.42 3.55
N ALA A 128 -4.08 10.99 2.47
CA ALA A 128 -4.86 11.79 1.54
C ALA A 128 -4.73 11.28 0.11
N THR A 129 -5.78 11.44 -0.68
CA THR A 129 -5.77 11.11 -2.10
C THR A 129 -6.80 11.92 -2.86
N TYR A 130 -6.66 11.92 -4.19
CA TYR A 130 -7.74 12.33 -5.08
C TYR A 130 -8.62 11.12 -5.42
N PRO A 131 -9.96 11.29 -5.49
CA PRO A 131 -10.89 10.22 -5.84
C PRO A 131 -10.88 9.83 -7.33
N THR A 132 -9.69 9.71 -7.94
CA THR A 132 -9.50 9.22 -9.31
C THR A 132 -9.46 7.69 -9.33
N ALA A 133 -10.11 7.06 -10.30
CA ALA A 133 -10.43 5.62 -10.25
C ALA A 133 -9.25 4.69 -9.92
N SER A 134 -8.09 4.85 -10.58
CA SER A 134 -6.95 3.94 -10.35
C SER A 134 -6.24 4.21 -9.03
N ILE A 135 -5.93 5.47 -8.73
CA ILE A 135 -5.19 5.86 -7.52
C ILE A 135 -6.05 5.56 -6.29
N TYR A 136 -7.34 5.87 -6.37
CA TYR A 136 -8.30 5.61 -5.31
C TYR A 136 -8.47 4.12 -5.01
N TYR A 137 -8.47 3.29 -6.05
CA TYR A 137 -8.54 1.83 -5.89
C TYR A 137 -7.34 1.28 -5.12
N ASP A 138 -6.12 1.74 -5.44
CA ASP A 138 -4.94 1.38 -4.67
C ASP A 138 -5.01 1.91 -3.24
N PHE A 139 -5.37 3.18 -3.06
CA PHE A 139 -5.52 3.82 -1.76
C PHE A 139 -6.39 3.02 -0.79
N ILE A 140 -7.62 2.65 -1.17
CA ILE A 140 -8.53 1.91 -0.27
C ILE A 140 -8.03 0.49 0.05
N HIS A 141 -7.31 -0.15 -0.88
CA HIS A 141 -6.72 -1.47 -0.64
C HIS A 141 -5.49 -1.35 0.25
N ASP A 142 -4.65 -0.36 -0.01
CA ASP A 142 -3.47 -0.07 0.78
C ASP A 142 -3.80 0.23 2.23
N LEU A 143 -4.86 0.99 2.47
CA LEU A 143 -5.33 1.32 3.81
C LEU A 143 -6.10 0.19 4.52
N GLY A 144 -6.50 -0.84 3.79
CA GLY A 144 -7.26 -1.94 4.38
C GLY A 144 -8.72 -1.57 4.62
N ILE A 145 -9.31 -0.76 3.74
CA ILE A 145 -10.68 -0.24 3.89
C ILE A 145 -11.54 -0.47 2.64
N ALA A 146 -11.09 -1.28 1.68
CA ALA A 146 -11.80 -1.53 0.42
C ALA A 146 -13.20 -2.16 0.61
N ASP A 147 -13.38 -2.98 1.64
CA ASP A 147 -14.67 -3.54 2.03
C ASP A 147 -15.60 -2.50 2.69
N VAL A 148 -15.02 -1.50 3.35
CA VAL A 148 -15.75 -0.42 4.02
C VAL A 148 -16.10 0.70 3.04
N SER A 149 -15.27 0.94 2.03
CA SER A 149 -15.45 2.03 1.05
C SER A 149 -16.72 1.90 0.23
N ILE A 150 -17.33 0.71 0.15
CA ILE A 150 -18.65 0.52 -0.47
C ILE A 150 -19.76 1.31 0.24
N SER A 151 -19.55 1.70 1.50
CA SER A 151 -20.49 2.46 2.32
C SER A 151 -20.17 3.96 2.35
N PHE A 152 -19.15 4.41 1.60
CA PHE A 152 -18.82 5.82 1.54
C PHE A 152 -19.91 6.55 0.79
N LYS A 153 -20.29 7.72 1.31
CA LYS A 153 -21.28 8.56 0.64
C LYS A 153 -20.67 9.15 -0.62
N ASP A 154 -21.44 9.13 -1.70
CA ASP A 154 -21.11 9.92 -2.88
C ASP A 154 -21.18 11.39 -2.51
N TYR A 155 -20.06 12.09 -2.68
CA TYR A 155 -20.02 13.54 -2.69
C TYR A 155 -19.98 14.00 -4.16
N PRO A 156 -20.74 15.03 -4.58
CA PRO A 156 -20.84 15.42 -5.99
C PRO A 156 -19.46 15.61 -6.63
N LYS A 157 -19.20 14.92 -7.75
CA LYS A 157 -17.90 14.93 -8.45
C LYS A 157 -18.09 15.50 -9.86
N ASP A 158 -18.01 16.82 -10.00
CA ASP A 158 -17.92 17.42 -11.34
C ASP A 158 -16.49 17.24 -11.90
N ASP A 159 -15.48 17.33 -11.03
CA ASP A 159 -14.07 17.05 -11.33
C ASP A 159 -13.44 16.24 -10.17
N PRO A 160 -12.82 15.07 -10.41
CA PRO A 160 -12.13 14.30 -9.37
C PRO A 160 -10.94 15.04 -8.73
N TYR A 161 -10.42 16.11 -9.32
CA TYR A 161 -9.36 16.93 -8.73
C TYR A 161 -9.89 18.11 -7.90
N SER A 162 -11.20 18.36 -7.91
CA SER A 162 -11.84 19.41 -7.10
C SER A 162 -11.89 19.10 -5.59
N GLN A 163 -11.54 17.88 -5.19
CA GLN A 163 -11.69 17.38 -3.83
C GLN A 163 -10.54 16.48 -3.43
N ILE A 164 -10.11 16.62 -2.18
CA ILE A 164 -9.14 15.73 -1.54
C ILE A 164 -9.90 14.87 -0.52
N GLU A 165 -9.83 13.56 -0.66
CA GLU A 165 -10.34 12.63 0.35
C GLU A 165 -9.23 12.32 1.35
N VAL A 166 -9.53 12.51 2.63
CA VAL A 166 -8.59 12.28 3.73
C VAL A 166 -9.15 11.18 4.65
N ALA A 167 -8.44 10.06 4.71
CA ALA A 167 -8.72 8.97 5.63
C ALA A 167 -7.94 9.16 6.93
N ILE A 168 -8.66 9.21 8.04
CA ILE A 168 -8.13 9.45 9.38
C ILE A 168 -8.54 8.29 10.28
N MET A 169 -7.53 7.57 10.75
CA MET A 169 -7.70 6.38 11.58
C MET A 169 -7.47 6.70 13.05
N GLN A 170 -8.23 6.04 13.92
CA GLN A 170 -7.98 6.00 15.36
C GLN A 170 -7.88 7.41 15.98
N SER A 171 -8.73 8.32 15.51
CA SER A 171 -8.76 9.72 15.96
C SER A 171 -10.18 10.29 15.85
N GLU A 172 -10.52 11.21 16.75
CA GLU A 172 -11.71 12.04 16.64
C GLU A 172 -11.35 13.39 16.03
N ILE A 173 -12.06 13.83 15.00
CA ILE A 173 -11.85 15.12 14.35
C ILE A 173 -12.68 16.19 15.06
N HIS A 174 -12.07 17.31 15.41
CA HIS A 174 -12.75 18.46 16.01
C HIS A 174 -12.96 19.57 14.99
N ASN A 175 -11.89 19.96 14.30
CA ASN A 175 -11.87 21.09 13.37
C ASN A 175 -10.84 20.83 12.27
N ILE A 176 -11.00 21.52 11.14
CA ILE A 176 -10.04 21.50 10.03
C ILE A 176 -9.74 22.96 9.69
N TYR A 177 -8.47 23.32 9.59
CA TYR A 177 -8.01 24.65 9.23
C TYR A 177 -7.11 24.58 8.00
N SER A 178 -7.21 25.57 7.12
CA SER A 178 -6.30 25.74 5.99
C SER A 178 -5.62 27.09 6.06
N TYR A 179 -4.32 27.11 5.84
CA TYR A 179 -3.52 28.31 5.71
C TYR A 179 -2.39 28.06 4.72
N GLU A 180 -2.39 28.80 3.61
CA GLU A 180 -1.46 28.58 2.51
C GLU A 180 -1.47 27.10 2.03
N ASN A 181 -0.31 26.48 1.90
CA ASN A 181 -0.14 25.08 1.52
C ASN A 181 -0.20 24.10 2.71
N GLN A 182 -0.81 24.49 3.83
CA GLN A 182 -0.99 23.64 5.01
C GLN A 182 -2.45 23.47 5.41
N ILE A 183 -2.81 22.24 5.72
CA ILE A 183 -4.08 21.87 6.34
C ILE A 183 -3.78 21.23 7.68
N VAL A 184 -4.39 21.75 8.75
CA VAL A 184 -4.31 21.17 10.09
C VAL A 184 -5.67 20.58 10.45
N ILE A 185 -5.68 19.28 10.70
CA ILE A 185 -6.83 18.54 11.23
C ILE A 185 -6.64 18.40 12.73
N VAL A 186 -7.37 19.22 13.50
CA VAL A 186 -7.34 19.19 14.95
C VAL A 186 -8.14 18.00 15.45
N SER A 187 -7.52 17.16 16.25
CA SER A 187 -8.06 15.86 16.62
C SER A 187 -7.73 15.43 18.06
N SER A 188 -8.28 14.30 18.47
CA SER A 188 -7.85 13.58 19.66
C SER A 188 -7.66 12.10 19.36
N PRO A 189 -6.50 11.50 19.70
CA PRO A 189 -6.28 10.08 19.50
C PRO A 189 -7.35 9.22 20.18
N LYS A 190 -7.79 8.17 19.48
CA LYS A 190 -8.70 7.13 19.96
C LYS A 190 -8.10 5.75 19.71
N PRO A 191 -8.51 4.70 20.45
CA PRO A 191 -8.05 3.33 20.16
C PRO A 191 -8.68 2.75 18.89
N THR A 192 -9.86 3.24 18.50
CA THR A 192 -10.65 2.79 17.35
C THR A 192 -11.18 3.98 16.57
N GLY A 193 -11.71 3.70 15.38
CA GLY A 193 -12.42 4.65 14.55
C GLY A 193 -11.79 4.83 13.18
N LEU A 194 -12.64 5.08 12.19
CA LEU A 194 -12.27 5.49 10.85
C LEU A 194 -13.18 6.65 10.46
N LYS A 195 -12.56 7.79 10.19
CA LYS A 195 -13.21 8.96 9.60
C LYS A 195 -12.65 9.12 8.20
N VAL A 196 -13.52 9.30 7.22
CA VAL A 196 -13.10 9.73 5.91
C VAL A 196 -13.85 11.02 5.62
N VAL A 197 -13.09 12.07 5.38
CA VAL A 197 -13.61 13.41 5.10
C VAL A 197 -13.22 13.84 3.69
N THR A 198 -14.05 14.64 3.06
CA THR A 198 -13.70 15.32 1.81
C THR A 198 -13.40 16.78 2.10
N ILE A 199 -12.31 17.28 1.52
CA ILE A 199 -11.90 18.68 1.56
C ILE A 199 -12.00 19.23 0.14
N PRO A 200 -13.03 20.03 -0.16
CA PRO A 200 -13.11 20.75 -1.42
C PRO A 200 -11.91 21.69 -1.58
N VAL A 201 -11.22 21.60 -2.72
CA VAL A 201 -10.02 22.38 -3.02
C VAL A 201 -10.32 23.88 -3.00
N GLU A 202 -11.57 24.28 -3.25
CA GLU A 202 -12.00 25.68 -3.17
C GLU A 202 -11.85 26.32 -1.79
N TYR A 203 -11.84 25.52 -0.71
CA TYR A 203 -11.62 25.98 0.66
C TYR A 203 -10.14 26.11 1.02
N ILE A 204 -9.27 25.52 0.22
CA ILE A 204 -7.83 25.65 0.37
C ILE A 204 -7.48 26.93 -0.40
N LYS A 205 -7.47 28.10 0.26
CA LYS A 205 -7.09 29.40 -0.33
C LYS A 205 -6.52 30.34 0.74
N PRO A 206 -5.48 31.15 0.43
CA PRO A 206 -4.62 31.07 -0.76
C PRO A 206 -3.75 29.79 -0.73
N PHE A 207 -3.17 29.40 -1.87
CA PHE A 207 -2.11 28.38 -1.95
C PHE A 207 -1.28 28.59 -3.22
N ALA A 208 -0.05 28.08 -3.23
CA ALA A 208 0.80 28.00 -4.41
C ALA A 208 0.54 26.66 -5.14
N SER A 209 0.04 26.73 -6.38
CA SER A 209 -0.40 25.55 -7.16
C SER A 209 0.74 24.65 -7.65
N ASP A 210 1.97 25.12 -7.59
CA ASP A 210 3.19 24.38 -7.92
C ASP A 210 3.78 23.65 -6.69
N LYS A 211 3.23 23.86 -5.50
CA LYS A 211 3.70 23.27 -4.24
C LYS A 211 2.76 22.17 -3.76
N SER A 212 3.33 21.19 -3.07
CA SER A 212 2.55 20.19 -2.33
C SER A 212 1.70 20.86 -1.26
N ILE A 213 0.66 20.17 -0.82
CA ILE A 213 -0.11 20.50 0.36
C ILE A 213 0.35 19.56 1.48
N LEU A 214 0.72 20.13 2.62
CA LEU A 214 1.00 19.39 3.84
C LEU A 214 -0.30 19.28 4.65
N ILE A 215 -0.72 18.05 4.95
CA ILE A 215 -1.91 17.77 5.75
C ILE A 215 -1.45 17.14 7.05
N GLN A 216 -1.65 17.84 8.16
CA GLN A 216 -1.19 17.45 9.49
C GLN A 216 -2.36 17.04 10.35
N LEU A 217 -2.22 15.91 11.04
CA LEU A 217 -3.10 15.50 12.12
C LEU A 217 -2.48 15.99 13.43
N ALA A 218 -3.15 16.89 14.14
CA ALA A 218 -2.61 17.51 15.34
C ALA A 218 -3.57 17.41 16.53
N THR A 219 -3.04 17.57 17.73
CA THR A 219 -3.84 17.73 18.95
C THR A 219 -4.34 19.16 19.12
N ARG A 220 -5.26 19.39 20.05
CA ARG A 220 -5.74 20.75 20.42
C ARG A 220 -4.68 21.64 21.08
N VAL A 221 -3.52 21.08 21.45
CA VAL A 221 -2.38 21.80 22.04
C VAL A 221 -1.22 21.93 21.04
N ASP A 222 -1.51 21.77 19.75
CA ASP A 222 -0.60 21.96 18.62
C ASP A 222 0.50 20.91 18.44
N ASP A 223 0.46 19.81 19.20
CA ASP A 223 1.36 18.67 18.98
C ASP A 223 0.93 17.87 17.75
N GLU A 224 1.86 17.67 16.79
CA GLU A 224 1.65 16.81 15.63
C GLU A 224 1.57 15.33 16.04
N ILE A 225 0.54 14.64 15.55
CA ILE A 225 0.35 13.20 15.70
C ILE A 225 0.94 12.46 14.50
N ASP A 226 0.65 12.98 13.31
CA ASP A 226 1.05 12.41 12.02
C ASP A 226 0.86 13.42 10.89
N TYR A 227 1.41 13.16 9.71
CA TYR A 227 1.20 14.00 8.52
C TYR A 227 1.23 13.19 7.23
N CYS A 228 0.69 13.77 6.17
CA CYS A 228 0.90 13.32 4.80
C CYS A 228 1.01 14.52 3.85
N THR A 229 1.62 14.30 2.69
CA THR A 229 1.70 15.30 1.61
C THR A 229 0.90 14.84 0.40
N ILE A 230 0.36 15.82 -0.33
CA ILE A 230 -0.28 15.57 -1.63
C ILE A 230 0.00 16.75 -2.57
N LYS A 231 0.46 16.47 -3.79
CA LYS A 231 0.60 17.50 -4.82
C LYS A 231 -0.76 17.97 -5.30
N LEU A 232 -0.97 19.29 -5.35
CA LEU A 232 -2.18 19.79 -5.96
C LEU A 232 -2.16 19.59 -7.48
N ILE A 233 -3.19 18.95 -8.01
CA ILE A 233 -3.41 18.86 -9.45
C ILE A 233 -4.39 19.97 -9.81
N ALA A 234 -3.86 21.13 -10.21
CA ALA A 234 -4.71 22.21 -10.71
C ALA A 234 -5.42 21.77 -12.01
N GLU A 235 -6.70 22.14 -12.15
CA GLU A 235 -7.50 21.92 -13.36
C GLU A 235 -6.66 22.25 -14.63
N GLY A 236 -6.45 21.23 -15.48
CA GLY A 236 -6.01 21.45 -16.86
C GLY A 236 -4.55 21.21 -17.22
N LYS A 237 -3.74 20.50 -16.41
CA LYS A 237 -2.45 19.96 -16.89
C LYS A 237 -2.25 18.50 -16.52
N SER A 238 -2.83 17.64 -17.36
CA SER A 238 -2.25 16.31 -17.60
C SER A 238 -0.92 16.50 -18.34
N GLU A 239 0.20 16.14 -17.70
CA GLU A 239 1.39 15.72 -18.43
C GLU A 239 1.31 14.23 -18.74
#